data_AF-A0A8S2G1I3-F1
#
_entry.id   AF-A0A8S2G1I3-F1
#
_cell.length_a   1.000
_cell.length_b   1.000
_cell.length_c   1.000
_cell.angle_alpha   90.00
_cell.angle_beta   90.00
_cell.angle_gamma   90.00
#
_symmetry.space_group_name_H-M   'P 1'
#
loop_
_entity.id
_entity.type
_entity.pdbx_description
1 polymer ?
#
loop_
_entity_poly.entity_id
_entity_poly.type
_entity_poly.pdbx_seq_one_letter_code
_entity_poly.pdbx_strand_id
1 'polypeptide(L)'
;MAFNSLVPNFNPMKKKDNYYYYYYYYYLIIDDVSIPYEAVINTRNVEAKYKEKFLRSCRYALKYLGIRGTYVCKISETLTRFTAGLLYLLYVSFDKITIAKPFTLSPASPDRFLVCQGYLGSQVSSGIIEHIEHVIRILEVENIKGNDIMEIVPLSCIFCRTFFKYIADTTQRFIDREIQAIQKIQYMNSNPSSIPNTGINLRLQKATERLSINKRIIK
;
A
#
# COMPACT_ATOMS: atom_id res chain seq x y z
N MET A 1 -9.28 -9.80 -5.63
CA MET A 1 -10.44 -9.67 -4.71
C MET A 1 -10.57 -8.21 -4.34
N ALA A 2 -11.61 -7.54 -4.82
CA ALA A 2 -11.93 -6.18 -4.39
C ALA A 2 -12.52 -6.24 -2.99
N PHE A 3 -11.89 -5.57 -2.02
CA PHE A 3 -12.48 -5.42 -0.69
C PHE A 3 -13.61 -4.39 -0.78
N ASN A 4 -14.81 -4.77 -0.35
CA ASN A 4 -16.01 -3.95 -0.39
C ASN A 4 -15.81 -2.63 0.38
N SER A 5 -16.03 -1.52 -0.31
CA SER A 5 -16.14 -0.19 0.29
C SER A 5 -17.37 -0.12 1.22
N LEU A 6 -17.19 0.34 2.45
CA LEU A 6 -18.27 0.58 3.40
C LEU A 6 -19.18 1.72 2.90
N VAL A 7 -20.48 1.54 3.09
CA VAL A 7 -21.60 2.36 2.56
C VAL A 7 -21.32 3.88 2.61
N PRO A 8 -21.50 4.62 1.50
CA PRO A 8 -21.33 6.07 1.49
C PRO A 8 -22.44 6.79 2.28
N ASN A 9 -22.07 7.80 3.08
CA ASN A 9 -23.01 8.62 3.85
C ASN A 9 -23.35 9.93 3.12
N PHE A 10 -24.60 10.38 3.25
CA PHE A 10 -25.13 11.61 2.67
C PHE A 10 -24.52 12.88 3.30
N ASN A 11 -24.01 13.82 2.50
CA ASN A 11 -23.60 15.16 2.94
C ASN A 11 -23.86 16.22 1.83
N PRO A 12 -23.93 17.53 2.14
CA PRO A 12 -25.03 18.39 1.69
C PRO A 12 -24.94 18.87 0.23
N MET A 13 -26.12 19.16 -0.29
CA MET A 13 -26.48 19.60 -1.64
C MET A 13 -25.52 20.65 -2.25
N LYS A 14 -25.05 20.40 -3.48
CA LYS A 14 -24.57 21.47 -4.37
C LYS A 14 -25.56 21.67 -5.51
N LYS A 15 -26.12 22.88 -5.61
CA LYS A 15 -27.03 23.30 -6.69
C LYS A 15 -26.19 23.67 -7.92
N LYS A 16 -26.42 23.00 -9.04
CA LYS A 16 -25.91 23.42 -10.36
C LYS A 16 -27.03 23.21 -11.38
N ASP A 17 -27.32 24.26 -12.16
CA ASP A 17 -28.27 24.22 -13.28
C ASP A 17 -29.66 23.64 -12.94
N ASN A 18 -30.23 24.01 -11.78
CA ASN A 18 -31.53 23.55 -11.27
C ASN A 18 -31.66 22.04 -10.96
N TYR A 19 -30.56 21.28 -10.99
CA TYR A 19 -30.54 19.88 -10.57
C TYR A 19 -29.76 19.69 -9.26
N TYR A 20 -30.23 18.78 -8.42
CA TYR A 20 -29.54 18.34 -7.22
C TYR A 20 -28.63 17.16 -7.57
N TYR A 21 -27.32 17.35 -7.44
CA TYR A 21 -26.35 16.28 -7.59
C TYR A 21 -25.96 15.75 -6.20
N TYR A 22 -26.20 14.46 -5.97
CA TYR A 22 -25.69 13.74 -4.80
C TYR A 22 -24.30 13.20 -5.13
N TYR A 23 -23.28 13.65 -4.41
CA TYR A 23 -21.95 13.05 -4.48
C TYR A 23 -21.76 12.14 -3.26
N TYR A 24 -21.61 10.84 -3.53
CA TYR A 24 -21.31 9.84 -2.52
C TYR A 24 -19.81 9.88 -2.21
N TYR A 25 -19.48 10.28 -0.98
CA TYR A 25 -18.11 10.25 -0.49
C TYR A 25 -17.94 9.17 0.58
N TYR A 26 -16.83 8.45 0.51
CA TYR A 26 -16.45 7.46 1.50
C TYR A 26 -15.74 8.12 2.67
N TYR A 27 -15.97 7.64 3.89
CA TYR A 27 -15.14 8.01 5.06
C TYR A 27 -13.89 7.13 5.20
N LEU A 28 -13.94 5.93 4.63
CA LEU A 28 -12.85 4.97 4.67
C LEU A 28 -12.76 4.27 3.31
N ILE A 29 -11.58 4.31 2.71
CA ILE A 29 -11.24 3.50 1.54
C ILE A 29 -10.11 2.57 1.95
N ILE A 30 -10.29 1.28 1.73
CA ILE A 30 -9.27 0.25 1.96
C ILE A 30 -8.93 -0.38 0.62
N ASP A 31 -7.65 -0.38 0.27
CA ASP A 31 -7.13 -1.03 -0.93
C ASP A 31 -6.00 -1.99 -0.60
N ASP A 32 -5.78 -2.92 -1.52
CA ASP A 32 -4.60 -3.79 -1.54
C ASP A 32 -3.97 -3.73 -2.93
N VAL A 33 -2.84 -3.04 -3.02
CA VAL A 33 -2.07 -2.95 -4.27
C VAL A 33 -0.87 -3.88 -4.28
N SER A 34 -0.63 -4.64 -3.21
CA SER A 34 0.46 -5.63 -3.17
C SER A 34 0.31 -6.67 -4.29
N ILE A 35 1.44 -7.23 -4.72
CA ILE A 35 1.47 -8.32 -5.70
C ILE A 35 1.46 -9.67 -4.99
N PRO A 36 0.96 -10.74 -5.64
CA PRO A 36 1.04 -12.09 -5.10
C PRO A 36 2.49 -12.51 -4.81
N TYR A 37 2.69 -13.33 -3.80
CA TYR A 37 4.01 -13.78 -3.36
C TYR A 37 4.79 -14.50 -4.48
N GLU A 38 4.10 -15.23 -5.35
CA GLU A 38 4.67 -15.92 -6.50
C GLU A 38 5.28 -14.93 -7.51
N ALA A 39 4.70 -13.74 -7.64
CA ALA A 39 5.23 -12.67 -8.48
C ALA A 39 6.44 -11.99 -7.84
N VAL A 40 6.51 -11.95 -6.51
CA VAL A 40 7.67 -11.42 -5.75
C VAL A 40 8.92 -12.26 -6.00
N ILE A 41 8.82 -13.59 -5.92
CA ILE A 41 9.98 -14.49 -6.09
C ILE A 41 10.64 -14.33 -7.47
N ASN A 42 9.84 -14.04 -8.49
CA ASN A 42 10.28 -13.96 -9.88
C ASN A 42 10.71 -12.55 -10.31
N THR A 43 10.77 -11.57 -9.40
CA THR A 43 11.16 -10.21 -9.74
C THR A 43 12.13 -9.60 -8.74
N ARG A 44 13.14 -8.91 -9.26
CA ARG A 44 14.03 -8.06 -8.43
C ARG A 44 13.43 -6.69 -8.13
N ASN A 45 12.33 -6.33 -8.80
CA ASN A 45 11.72 -5.01 -8.69
C ASN A 45 10.20 -5.16 -8.51
N VAL A 46 9.81 -5.51 -7.29
CA VAL A 46 8.40 -5.64 -6.88
C VAL A 46 7.66 -4.33 -7.10
N GLU A 47 8.33 -3.21 -6.84
CA GLU A 47 7.76 -1.87 -6.93
C GLU A 47 7.30 -1.51 -8.34
N ALA A 48 8.08 -1.88 -9.36
CA ALA A 48 7.69 -1.71 -10.75
C ALA A 48 6.41 -2.47 -11.13
N LYS A 49 6.09 -3.57 -10.43
CA LYS A 49 4.89 -4.39 -10.72
C LYS A 49 3.61 -3.82 -10.13
N TYR A 50 3.69 -3.01 -9.07
CA TYR A 50 2.50 -2.50 -8.40
C TYR A 50 2.29 -0.99 -8.53
N LYS A 51 3.29 -0.23 -8.99
CA LYS A 51 3.23 1.23 -9.02
C LYS A 51 2.05 1.81 -9.79
N GLU A 52 1.64 1.21 -10.90
CA GLU A 52 0.48 1.68 -11.68
C GLU A 52 -0.82 1.45 -10.91
N LYS A 53 -0.96 0.26 -10.29
CA LYS A 53 -2.10 -0.06 -9.42
C LYS A 53 -2.15 0.91 -8.24
N PHE A 54 -1.01 1.23 -7.65
CA PHE A 54 -0.90 2.21 -6.58
C PHE A 54 -1.30 3.62 -7.04
N LEU A 55 -0.80 4.08 -8.18
CA LEU A 55 -1.18 5.37 -8.78
C LEU A 55 -2.71 5.47 -8.98
N ARG A 56 -3.33 4.44 -9.56
CA ARG A 56 -4.77 4.39 -9.81
C ARG A 56 -5.58 4.33 -8.51
N SER A 57 -5.11 3.60 -7.51
CA SER A 57 -5.72 3.54 -6.18
C SER A 57 -5.64 4.89 -5.44
N CYS A 58 -4.50 5.59 -5.52
CA CYS A 58 -4.36 6.96 -5.02
C CYS A 58 -5.33 7.93 -5.72
N ARG A 59 -5.47 7.84 -7.05
CA ARG A 59 -6.46 8.63 -7.80
C ARG A 59 -7.87 8.37 -7.27
N TYR A 60 -8.24 7.11 -7.09
CA TYR A 60 -9.55 6.72 -6.58
C TYR A 60 -9.79 7.30 -5.18
N ALA A 61 -8.83 7.15 -4.27
CA ALA A 61 -8.91 7.70 -2.93
C ALA A 61 -9.12 9.22 -2.95
N LEU A 62 -8.31 9.98 -3.69
CA LEU A 62 -8.43 11.44 -3.73
C LEU A 62 -9.75 11.92 -4.38
N LYS A 63 -10.30 11.17 -5.35
CA LYS A 63 -11.57 11.56 -5.99
C LYS A 63 -12.80 11.28 -5.14
N TYR A 64 -12.81 10.17 -4.39
CA TYR A 64 -14.04 9.64 -3.78
C TYR A 64 -14.03 9.63 -2.26
N LEU A 65 -12.91 9.93 -1.61
CA LEU A 65 -12.86 10.10 -0.16
C LEU A 65 -13.44 11.46 0.24
N GLY A 66 -14.25 11.48 1.29
CA GLY A 66 -14.80 12.71 1.87
C GLY A 66 -13.76 13.44 2.71
N ILE A 67 -14.00 14.74 2.96
CA ILE A 67 -13.19 15.54 3.88
C ILE A 67 -13.11 14.83 5.24
N ARG A 68 -11.92 14.80 5.84
CA ARG A 68 -11.54 14.07 7.06
C ARG A 68 -11.56 12.53 6.92
N GLY A 69 -11.82 12.00 5.74
CA GLY A 69 -11.79 10.56 5.49
C GLY A 69 -10.38 9.96 5.63
N THR A 70 -10.33 8.63 5.68
CA THR A 70 -9.09 7.85 5.81
C THR A 70 -8.91 6.92 4.61
N TYR A 71 -7.70 6.85 4.10
CA TYR A 71 -7.29 5.89 3.09
C TYR A 71 -6.26 4.92 3.67
N VAL A 72 -6.55 3.64 3.62
CA VAL A 72 -5.65 2.56 4.06
C VAL A 72 -5.30 1.70 2.86
N CYS A 73 -4.02 1.51 2.60
CA CYS A 73 -3.58 0.72 1.46
C CYS A 73 -2.47 -0.25 1.85
N LYS A 74 -2.67 -1.53 1.55
CA LYS A 74 -1.57 -2.50 1.61
C LYS A 74 -0.65 -2.27 0.42
N ILE A 75 0.58 -1.87 0.69
CA ILE A 75 1.64 -1.58 -0.27
C ILE A 75 2.85 -2.49 -0.01
N SER A 76 3.84 -2.45 -0.90
CA SER A 76 5.11 -3.12 -0.73
C SER A 76 6.22 -2.10 -0.37
N GLU A 77 7.45 -2.35 -0.82
CA GLU A 77 8.61 -1.46 -0.65
C GLU A 77 8.36 -0.04 -1.18
N THR A 78 9.09 0.94 -0.65
CA THR A 78 8.93 2.38 -1.01
C THR A 78 10.27 2.98 -1.40
N LEU A 79 10.99 2.31 -2.30
CA LEU A 79 12.39 2.57 -2.63
C LEU A 79 12.57 3.39 -3.92
N THR A 80 11.56 3.44 -4.79
CA THR A 80 11.65 4.21 -6.02
C THR A 80 11.23 5.66 -5.84
N ARG A 81 11.79 6.52 -6.69
CA ARG A 81 11.41 7.93 -6.81
C ARG A 81 9.94 8.10 -7.16
N PHE A 82 9.38 7.20 -7.97
CA PHE A 82 7.97 7.18 -8.31
C PHE A 82 7.07 7.04 -7.08
N THR A 83 7.31 6.02 -6.24
CA THR A 83 6.51 5.80 -5.03
C THR A 83 6.76 6.86 -3.98
N ALA A 84 7.99 7.34 -3.82
CA ALA A 84 8.28 8.48 -2.94
C ALA A 84 7.50 9.73 -3.37
N GLY A 85 7.40 9.98 -4.68
CA GLY A 85 6.55 11.03 -5.24
C GLY A 85 5.08 10.83 -4.92
N LEU A 86 4.54 9.61 -5.04
CA LEU A 86 3.15 9.34 -4.66
C LEU A 86 2.89 9.54 -3.16
N LEU A 87 3.80 9.08 -2.31
CA LEU A 87 3.73 9.28 -0.87
C LEU A 87 3.76 10.77 -0.52
N TYR A 88 4.53 11.57 -1.25
CA TYR A 88 4.56 13.03 -1.08
C TYR A 88 3.23 13.68 -1.48
N LEU A 89 2.64 13.28 -2.61
CA LEU A 89 1.33 13.78 -3.04
C LEU A 89 0.22 13.45 -2.02
N LEU A 90 0.29 12.26 -1.41
CA LEU A 90 -0.60 11.89 -0.30
C LEU A 90 -0.28 12.67 0.98
N TYR A 91 0.99 12.86 1.31
CA TYR A 91 1.41 13.66 2.47
C TYR A 91 0.83 15.07 2.46
N VAL A 92 0.79 15.74 1.30
CA VAL A 92 0.22 17.09 1.18
C VAL A 92 -1.30 17.10 1.04
N SER A 93 -1.93 15.95 0.82
CA SER A 93 -3.39 15.83 0.64
C SER A 93 -4.12 15.40 1.92
N PHE A 94 -3.40 14.98 2.96
CA PHE A 94 -3.95 14.43 4.19
C PHE A 94 -3.27 15.08 5.41
N ASP A 95 -3.99 15.20 6.53
CA ASP A 95 -3.44 15.72 7.79
C ASP A 95 -2.27 14.88 8.30
N LYS A 96 -2.32 13.55 8.09
CA LYS A 96 -1.31 12.62 8.58
C LYS A 96 -1.15 11.42 7.65
N ILE A 97 0.10 11.01 7.46
CA ILE A 97 0.44 9.73 6.84
C ILE A 97 1.23 8.85 7.82
N THR A 98 1.06 7.54 7.72
CA THR A 98 1.80 6.56 8.53
C THR A 98 2.04 5.31 7.71
N ILE A 99 3.24 4.73 7.81
CA ILE A 99 3.59 3.45 7.18
C ILE A 99 3.85 2.48 8.32
N ALA A 100 3.03 1.43 8.40
CA ALA A 100 3.02 0.48 9.48
C ALA A 100 3.15 -0.95 8.96
N LYS A 101 3.89 -1.79 9.67
CA LYS A 101 3.93 -3.24 9.45
C LYS A 101 3.33 -3.94 10.69
N PRO A 102 2.03 -4.25 10.70
CA PRO A 102 1.40 -4.91 11.83
C PRO A 102 1.94 -6.34 11.98
N PHE A 103 1.89 -6.89 13.21
CA PHE A 103 2.38 -8.24 13.53
C PHE A 103 1.66 -9.37 12.77
N THR A 104 0.50 -9.08 12.20
CA THR A 104 -0.27 -10.01 11.36
C THR A 104 0.32 -10.18 9.97
N LEU A 105 1.21 -9.29 9.51
CA LEU A 105 2.00 -9.49 8.30
C LEU A 105 3.27 -10.29 8.61
N SER A 106 3.71 -11.11 7.66
CA SER A 106 4.98 -11.83 7.77
C SER A 106 6.13 -10.84 8.02
N PRO A 107 6.99 -11.06 9.03
CA PRO A 107 8.13 -10.17 9.29
C PRO A 107 9.17 -10.21 8.17
N ALA A 108 9.19 -11.27 7.35
CA ALA A 108 10.10 -11.46 6.23
C ALA A 108 9.51 -11.00 4.88
N SER A 109 8.28 -10.46 4.85
CA SER A 109 7.72 -9.89 3.61
C SER A 109 8.01 -8.38 3.52
N PRO A 110 8.05 -7.82 2.30
CA PRO A 110 8.14 -6.37 2.13
C PRO A 110 6.81 -5.66 2.41
N ASP A 111 5.70 -6.40 2.55
CA ASP A 111 4.35 -5.86 2.71
C ASP A 111 4.20 -4.97 3.97
N ARG A 112 3.54 -3.83 3.75
CA ARG A 112 3.27 -2.77 4.72
C ARG A 112 1.88 -2.19 4.48
N PHE A 113 1.36 -1.46 5.46
CA PHE A 113 0.17 -0.64 5.32
C PHE A 113 0.55 0.84 5.32
N LEU A 114 0.11 1.54 4.29
CA LEU A 114 0.03 2.99 4.28
C LEU A 114 -1.32 3.41 4.86
N VAL A 115 -1.32 4.34 5.80
CA VAL A 115 -2.51 4.92 6.43
C VAL A 115 -2.45 6.42 6.26
N CYS A 116 -3.35 6.99 5.48
CA CYS A 116 -3.52 8.43 5.25
C CYS A 116 -4.80 8.87 5.95
N GLN A 117 -4.70 9.73 6.96
CA GLN A 117 -5.80 10.14 7.82
C GLN A 117 -6.08 11.62 7.64
N GLY A 118 -7.35 12.01 7.67
CA GLY A 118 -7.73 13.41 7.61
C GLY A 118 -7.60 13.99 6.21
N TYR A 119 -8.32 13.43 5.23
CA TYR A 119 -8.29 13.95 3.87
C TYR A 119 -8.72 15.42 3.81
N LEU A 120 -7.94 16.27 3.15
CA LEU A 120 -8.22 17.71 3.05
C LEU A 120 -9.37 18.03 2.09
N GLY A 121 -9.76 17.08 1.25
CA GLY A 121 -10.88 17.19 0.32
C GLY A 121 -10.45 17.44 -1.13
N SER A 122 -11.29 17.00 -2.07
CA SER A 122 -11.00 17.03 -3.50
C SER A 122 -10.85 18.43 -4.10
N GLN A 123 -11.40 19.46 -3.44
CA GLN A 123 -11.19 20.85 -3.85
C GLN A 123 -9.74 21.29 -3.61
N VAL A 124 -9.19 20.98 -2.43
CA VAL A 124 -7.80 21.30 -2.07
C VAL A 124 -6.82 20.45 -2.89
N SER A 125 -7.12 19.17 -3.09
CA SER A 125 -6.27 18.25 -3.86
C SER A 125 -6.53 18.26 -5.37
N SER A 126 -7.27 19.23 -5.91
CA SER A 126 -7.70 19.25 -7.32
C SER A 126 -6.52 19.21 -8.30
N GLY A 127 -5.49 20.04 -8.11
CA GLY A 127 -4.28 20.02 -8.95
C GLY A 127 -3.48 18.71 -8.83
N ILE A 128 -3.51 18.06 -7.66
CA ILE A 128 -2.87 16.75 -7.45
C ILE A 128 -3.63 15.65 -8.19
N ILE A 129 -4.97 15.69 -8.16
CA ILE A 129 -5.82 14.75 -8.89
C ILE A 129 -5.58 14.90 -10.40
N GLU A 130 -5.55 16.13 -10.91
CA GLU A 130 -5.27 16.40 -12.32
C GLU A 130 -3.87 15.93 -12.73
N HIS A 131 -2.86 16.19 -11.89
CA HIS A 131 -1.50 15.71 -12.11
C HIS A 131 -1.44 14.18 -12.20
N ILE A 132 -2.06 13.47 -11.24
CA ILE A 132 -2.14 12.00 -11.26
C ILE A 132 -2.86 11.50 -12.52
N GLU A 133 -3.95 12.15 -12.93
CA GLU A 133 -4.67 11.83 -14.17
C GLU A 133 -3.80 12.06 -15.42
N HIS A 134 -2.95 13.09 -15.42
CA HIS A 134 -1.98 13.32 -16.48
C HIS A 134 -0.90 12.23 -16.53
N VAL A 135 -0.31 11.87 -15.39
CA VAL A 135 0.68 10.78 -15.30
C VAL A 135 0.10 9.46 -15.78
N ILE A 136 -1.16 9.14 -15.44
CA ILE A 136 -1.83 7.92 -15.91
C ILE A 136 -1.91 7.90 -17.44
N ARG A 137 -2.31 9.01 -18.07
CA ARG A 137 -2.37 9.11 -19.54
C ARG A 137 -1.00 8.95 -20.18
N ILE A 138 0.05 9.54 -19.60
CA ILE A 138 1.42 9.38 -20.11
C ILE A 138 1.87 7.92 -19.97
N LEU A 139 1.63 7.28 -18.83
CA LEU A 139 1.96 5.86 -18.61
C LEU A 139 1.31 4.96 -19.66
N GLU A 140 0.03 5.19 -19.96
CA GLU A 140 -0.70 4.41 -20.97
C GLU A 140 -0.05 4.52 -22.36
N VAL A 141 0.46 5.70 -22.73
CA VAL A 141 1.16 5.92 -24.01
C VAL A 141 2.58 5.36 -23.99
N GLU A 142 3.35 5.59 -22.92
CA GLU A 142 4.75 5.18 -22.83
C GLU A 142 4.91 3.67 -22.67
N ASN A 143 3.97 3.01 -21.99
CA ASN A 143 3.94 1.54 -21.90
C ASN A 143 3.85 0.87 -23.27
N ILE A 144 3.10 1.46 -24.22
CA ILE A 144 3.02 0.94 -25.60
C ILE A 144 4.38 1.01 -26.30
N LYS A 145 5.19 2.02 -25.97
CA LYS A 145 6.54 2.22 -26.50
C LYS A 145 7.61 1.41 -25.75
N GLY A 146 7.24 0.70 -24.68
CA GLY A 146 8.19 0.01 -23.80
C GLY A 146 8.98 0.94 -22.87
N ASN A 147 8.56 2.20 -22.73
CA ASN A 147 9.16 3.18 -21.83
C ASN A 147 8.44 3.18 -20.48
N ASP A 148 9.14 3.66 -19.44
CA ASP A 148 8.61 3.70 -18.09
C ASP A 148 8.83 5.05 -17.40
N ILE A 149 7.90 5.46 -16.54
CA ILE A 149 8.02 6.70 -15.76
C ILE A 149 8.70 6.41 -14.42
N MET A 150 9.86 7.03 -14.21
CA MET A 150 10.69 6.84 -13.01
C MET A 150 10.39 7.82 -11.88
N GLU A 151 9.83 8.98 -12.20
CA GLU A 151 9.61 10.09 -11.27
C GLU A 151 8.37 10.88 -11.68
N ILE A 152 7.55 11.25 -10.70
CA ILE A 152 6.30 12.00 -10.92
C ILE A 152 6.25 13.32 -10.13
N VAL A 153 7.22 13.55 -9.25
CA VAL A 153 7.38 14.76 -8.45
C VAL A 153 8.87 15.07 -8.39
N PRO A 154 9.30 16.31 -8.67
CA PRO A 154 10.70 16.71 -8.55
C PRO A 154 11.26 16.38 -7.17
N LEU A 155 12.47 15.82 -7.12
CA LEU A 155 13.16 15.51 -5.86
C LEU A 155 13.27 16.71 -4.91
N SER A 156 13.36 17.94 -5.44
CA SER A 156 13.38 19.16 -4.63
C SER A 156 12.14 19.34 -3.76
N CYS A 157 10.96 18.90 -4.21
CA CYS A 157 9.73 18.92 -3.41
C CYS A 157 9.78 17.85 -2.30
N ILE A 158 10.36 16.68 -2.62
CA ILE A 158 10.43 15.53 -1.72
C ILE A 158 11.40 15.77 -0.56
N PHE A 159 12.48 16.53 -0.79
CA PHE A 159 13.52 16.83 0.20
C PHE A 159 13.10 17.80 1.33
N CYS A 160 11.80 18.05 1.51
CA CYS A 160 11.30 18.60 2.77
C CYS A 160 11.81 17.74 3.95
N ARG A 161 12.57 18.38 4.86
CA ARG A 161 13.37 17.69 5.89
C ARG A 161 12.55 16.69 6.71
N THR A 162 11.31 17.04 7.06
CA THR A 162 10.44 16.19 7.88
C THR A 162 9.94 14.96 7.12
N PHE A 163 9.41 15.16 5.90
CA PHE A 163 8.88 14.07 5.09
C PHE A 163 9.98 13.11 4.66
N PHE A 164 11.07 13.64 4.08
CA PHE A 164 12.18 12.82 3.61
C PHE A 164 12.79 11.98 4.73
N LYS A 165 13.07 12.61 5.87
CA LYS A 165 13.62 11.91 7.04
C LYS A 165 12.68 10.80 7.51
N TYR A 166 11.39 11.09 7.61
CA TYR A 166 10.41 10.10 8.04
C TYR A 166 10.37 8.87 7.11
N ILE A 167 10.32 9.09 5.79
CA ILE A 167 10.31 8.00 4.81
C ILE A 167 11.61 7.20 4.86
N ALA A 168 12.76 7.88 4.84
CA ALA A 168 14.07 7.22 4.86
C ALA A 168 14.27 6.37 6.14
N ASP A 169 14.04 6.96 7.32
CA ASP A 169 14.20 6.28 8.61
C ASP A 169 13.21 5.10 8.73
N THR A 170 11.99 5.26 8.21
CA THR A 170 10.96 4.21 8.27
C THR A 170 11.28 3.06 7.33
N THR A 171 11.70 3.36 6.11
CA THR A 171 12.10 2.36 5.12
C THR A 171 13.31 1.56 5.59
N GLN A 172 14.35 2.24 6.11
CA GLN A 172 15.54 1.58 6.66
C GLN A 172 15.18 0.63 7.80
N ARG A 173 14.40 1.09 8.80
CA ARG A 173 13.98 0.25 9.93
C ARG A 173 13.24 -1.00 9.51
N PHE A 174 12.40 -0.92 8.48
CA PHE A 174 11.68 -2.08 7.99
C PHE A 174 12.57 -3.05 7.22
N ILE A 175 13.51 -2.54 6.40
CA ILE A 175 14.51 -3.39 5.72
C ILE A 175 15.36 -4.14 6.75
N ASP A 176 15.85 -3.47 7.78
CA ASP A 176 16.66 -4.11 8.82
C ASP A 176 15.91 -5.26 9.51
N ARG A 177 14.62 -5.05 9.82
CA ARG A 177 13.75 -6.07 10.40
C ARG A 177 13.49 -7.23 9.45
N GLU A 178 13.33 -6.94 8.17
CA GLU A 178 13.09 -7.94 7.12
C GLU A 178 14.33 -8.83 6.94
N ILE A 179 15.52 -8.24 6.88
CA ILE A 179 16.80 -8.95 6.82
C ILE A 179 16.94 -9.88 8.04
N GLN A 180 16.71 -9.36 9.26
CA GLN A 180 16.78 -10.17 10.49
C GLN A 180 15.78 -11.33 10.48
N ALA A 181 14.56 -11.10 9.99
CA ALA A 181 13.54 -12.13 9.88
C ALA A 181 13.93 -13.23 8.89
N ILE A 182 14.44 -12.86 7.72
CA ILE A 182 14.93 -13.79 6.70
C ILE A 182 16.10 -14.61 7.24
N GLN A 183 17.08 -13.98 7.87
CA GLN A 183 18.22 -14.65 8.49
C GLN A 183 17.77 -15.64 9.57
N LYS A 184 16.78 -15.27 10.38
CA LYS A 184 16.20 -16.16 11.38
C LYS A 184 15.50 -17.37 10.74
N ILE A 185 14.74 -17.17 9.66
CA ILE A 185 14.11 -18.26 8.90
C ILE A 185 15.18 -19.20 8.33
N GLN A 186 16.24 -18.65 7.72
CA GLN A 186 17.36 -19.44 7.21
C GLN A 186 18.03 -20.26 8.31
N TYR A 187 18.33 -19.64 9.45
CA TYR A 187 18.93 -20.33 10.60
C TYR A 187 18.06 -21.48 11.11
N MET A 188 16.75 -21.27 11.26
CA MET A 188 15.81 -22.31 11.70
C MET A 188 15.70 -23.46 10.69
N ASN A 189 15.76 -23.17 9.39
CA ASN A 189 15.75 -24.20 8.35
C ASN A 189 17.04 -25.04 8.37
N SER A 190 18.19 -24.43 8.66
CA SER A 190 19.47 -25.14 8.80
C SER A 190 19.62 -25.85 10.15
N ASN A 191 18.90 -25.42 11.19
CA ASN A 191 19.00 -25.96 12.55
C ASN A 191 17.61 -26.25 13.17
N PRO A 192 16.88 -27.28 12.70
CA PRO A 192 15.50 -27.54 13.14
C PRO A 192 15.36 -27.81 14.66
N SER A 193 16.43 -28.27 15.31
CA SER A 193 16.48 -28.53 16.76
C SER A 193 16.51 -27.26 17.61
N SER A 194 16.78 -26.09 17.03
CA SER A 194 16.87 -24.80 17.72
C SER A 194 15.56 -23.99 17.71
N ILE A 195 14.48 -24.58 17.17
CA ILE A 195 13.15 -23.95 17.13
C ILE A 195 12.66 -23.76 18.58
N PRO A 196 12.43 -22.51 19.04
CA PRO A 196 11.97 -22.26 20.40
C PRO A 196 10.62 -22.94 20.64
N ASN A 197 10.44 -23.63 21.77
CA ASN A 197 9.16 -24.16 22.22
C ASN A 197 8.21 -23.03 22.71
N THR A 198 7.94 -22.07 21.84
CA THR A 198 6.92 -21.04 22.05
C THR A 198 5.55 -21.57 21.62
N GLY A 199 4.47 -21.23 22.35
CA GLY A 199 3.11 -21.74 22.12
C GLY A 199 2.53 -21.55 20.70
N ILE A 200 3.17 -20.74 19.85
CA ILE A 200 2.88 -20.62 18.42
C ILE A 200 3.32 -21.88 17.64
N ASN A 201 4.46 -22.49 17.98
CA ASN A 201 4.94 -23.72 17.34
C ASN A 201 4.04 -24.92 17.64
N LEU A 202 3.46 -24.98 18.85
CA LEU A 202 2.42 -25.95 19.19
C LEU A 202 1.14 -25.76 18.37
N ARG A 203 0.75 -24.51 18.06
CA ARG A 203 -0.42 -24.22 17.21
C ARG A 203 -0.15 -24.56 15.75
N LEU A 204 1.06 -24.27 15.25
CA LEU A 204 1.49 -24.60 13.90
C LEU A 204 1.61 -26.13 13.71
N GLN A 205 2.26 -26.84 14.64
CA GLN A 205 2.32 -28.31 14.63
C GLN A 205 0.92 -28.93 14.60
N LYS A 206 0.00 -28.48 15.47
CA LYS A 206 -1.39 -28.96 15.48
C LYS A 206 -2.15 -28.65 14.17
N ALA A 207 -1.86 -27.52 13.52
CA ALA A 207 -2.46 -27.17 12.24
C ALA A 207 -1.91 -28.04 11.09
N THR A 208 -0.60 -28.31 11.07
CA THR A 208 0.05 -29.18 10.10
C THR A 208 -0.40 -30.63 10.26
N GLU A 209 -0.54 -31.12 11.49
CA GLU A 209 -1.09 -32.45 11.81
C GLU A 209 -2.53 -32.61 11.29
N ARG A 210 -3.40 -31.61 11.51
CA ARG A 210 -4.79 -31.60 10.99
C ARG A 210 -4.84 -31.65 9.45
N LEU A 211 -3.93 -30.94 8.77
CA LEU A 211 -3.83 -30.97 7.30
C LEU A 211 -3.32 -32.32 6.77
N SER A 212 -2.39 -32.98 7.48
CA SER A 212 -1.93 -34.32 7.13
C SER A 212 -2.96 -35.42 7.40
N ILE A 213 -3.82 -35.25 8.42
CA ILE A 213 -4.94 -36.17 8.70
C ILE A 213 -6.00 -36.07 7.60
N ASN A 214 -6.34 -34.86 7.14
CA ASN A 214 -7.32 -34.68 6.06
C ASN A 214 -6.84 -35.21 4.70
N LYS A 215 -5.52 -35.26 4.43
CA LYS A 215 -4.98 -35.93 3.24
C LYS A 215 -5.07 -37.46 3.27
N ARG A 216 -5.30 -38.08 4.44
CA ARG A 216 -5.49 -39.54 4.57
C ARG A 216 -6.96 -39.97 4.47
N ILE A 217 -7.91 -39.03 4.55
CA ILE A 217 -9.36 -39.31 4.45
C ILE A 217 -9.84 -39.24 2.97
N ILE A 218 -9.01 -38.72 2.07
CA ILE A 218 -9.27 -38.72 0.62
C ILE A 218 -8.31 -39.72 -0.04
N LYS A 219 -8.63 -41.00 0.11
CA LYS A 219 -8.16 -42.10 -0.75
C LYS A 219 -9.29 -43.10 -0.92
#